data_AF-A0A1Y4ISZ6-F1
#
_entry.id   AF-A0A1Y4ISZ6-F1
#
_cell.length_a   1.000
_cell.length_b   1.000
_cell.length_c   1.000
_cell.angle_alpha   90.00
_cell.angle_beta   90.00
_cell.angle_gamma   90.00
#
_symmetry.space_group_name_H-M   'P 1'
#
loop_
_entity.id
_entity.type
_entity.pdbx_description
1 polymer ?
#
loop_
_entity_poly.entity_id
_entity_poly.type
_entity_poly.pdbx_seq_one_letter_code
_entity_poly.pdbx_strand_id
1 'polypeptide(L)'
;MAVIEHDIVAQVYAAKAASEAADALIRQYMGFIRSEAMKTTKKSYGENEDEISIAMFAFYEAVMNYEKGRGAFLPYAARAIRSRLIDYYRKEKRHEHVGSLHAPADEEEKTELLDMLPDQKNEVEAYEMREASRKEIQEFEKQLAVLGITFSDVADNCPKQERTLAACRGVLDYARKNPELLDRFVKTGRLPVNELSQGSGTDKKTMERHRKYLAAILLAFTNGYEIIRGHLCQIGPGKGGSGR
;
A
#
# COMPACT_ATOMS: atom_id res chain seq x y z
N MET A 1 -25.68 0.90 -8.09
CA MET A 1 -24.29 1.40 -8.08
C MET A 1 -23.31 0.39 -8.71
N ALA A 2 -23.40 -0.91 -8.43
CA ALA A 2 -22.54 -1.94 -9.04
C ALA A 2 -22.63 -2.09 -10.58
N VAL A 3 -23.79 -1.80 -11.19
CA VAL A 3 -23.97 -1.93 -12.66
C VAL A 3 -23.17 -0.89 -13.45
N ILE A 4 -22.97 0.31 -12.89
CA ILE A 4 -22.23 1.40 -13.53
C ILE A 4 -20.71 1.17 -13.43
N GLU A 5 -20.24 0.56 -12.33
CA GLU A 5 -18.81 0.25 -12.13
C GLU A 5 -18.29 -0.81 -13.11
N HIS A 6 -19.09 -1.84 -13.41
CA HIS A 6 -18.72 -2.87 -14.38
C HIS A 6 -18.63 -2.33 -15.82
N ASP A 7 -19.44 -1.34 -16.15
CA ASP A 7 -19.47 -0.70 -17.48
C ASP A 7 -18.24 0.19 -17.72
N ILE A 8 -17.83 0.96 -16.70
CA ILE A 8 -16.63 1.84 -16.78
C ILE A 8 -15.36 1.03 -17.00
N VAL A 9 -15.20 -0.08 -16.28
CA VAL A 9 -14.00 -0.93 -16.44
C VAL A 9 -13.94 -1.50 -17.85
N ALA A 10 -15.07 -1.93 -18.44
CA ALA A 10 -15.09 -2.40 -19.82
C ALA A 10 -14.68 -1.29 -20.81
N GLN A 11 -15.19 -0.07 -20.61
CA GLN A 11 -14.86 1.10 -21.43
C GLN A 11 -13.38 1.51 -21.31
N VAL A 12 -12.79 1.42 -20.11
CA VAL A 12 -11.35 1.69 -19.89
C VAL A 12 -10.47 0.70 -20.65
N TYR A 13 -10.83 -0.59 -20.64
CA TYR A 13 -10.07 -1.60 -21.41
C TYR A 13 -10.25 -1.45 -22.91
N ALA A 14 -11.42 -1.03 -23.39
CA ALA A 14 -11.64 -0.68 -24.79
C ALA A 14 -10.82 0.55 -25.20
N ALA A 15 -10.76 1.57 -24.33
CA ALA A 15 -9.98 2.78 -24.54
C ALA A 15 -8.46 2.53 -24.64
N LYS A 16 -7.93 1.48 -23.99
CA LYS A 16 -6.52 1.09 -24.15
C LYS A 16 -6.17 0.59 -25.55
N ALA A 17 -7.14 0.02 -26.26
CA ALA A 17 -6.93 -0.59 -27.58
C ALA A 17 -7.25 0.37 -28.74
N ALA A 18 -8.05 1.41 -28.51
CA ALA A 18 -8.47 2.36 -29.54
C ALA A 18 -8.45 3.81 -29.03
N SER A 19 -7.69 4.66 -29.73
CA SER A 19 -7.58 6.10 -29.42
C SER A 19 -8.95 6.79 -29.43
N GLU A 20 -9.83 6.44 -30.37
CA GLU A 20 -11.17 7.01 -30.47
C GLU A 20 -12.04 6.67 -29.25
N ALA A 21 -11.86 5.46 -28.68
CA ALA A 21 -12.57 5.06 -27.47
C ALA A 21 -12.01 5.77 -26.23
N ALA A 22 -10.72 6.09 -26.19
CA ALA A 22 -10.13 6.93 -25.15
C ALA A 22 -10.66 8.36 -25.21
N ASP A 23 -10.76 8.96 -26.41
CA ASP A 23 -11.31 10.29 -26.60
C ASP A 23 -12.79 10.36 -26.22
N ALA A 24 -13.57 9.34 -26.57
CA ALA A 24 -14.97 9.24 -26.18
C ALA A 24 -15.13 9.15 -24.65
N LEU A 25 -14.29 8.34 -23.99
CA LEU A 25 -14.29 8.20 -22.55
C LEU A 25 -13.91 9.51 -21.85
N ILE A 26 -12.90 10.21 -22.35
CA ILE A 26 -12.51 11.53 -21.83
C ILE A 26 -13.67 12.52 -21.95
N ARG A 27 -14.34 12.58 -23.12
CA ARG A 27 -15.52 13.45 -23.34
C ARG A 27 -16.65 13.14 -22.38
N GLN A 28 -16.94 11.86 -22.16
CA GLN A 28 -17.98 11.40 -21.23
C GLN A 28 -17.68 11.81 -19.78
N TYR A 29 -16.41 11.73 -19.36
CA TYR A 29 -15.98 12.06 -18.00
C TYR A 29 -15.45 13.50 -17.84
N MET A 30 -15.68 14.38 -18.82
CA MET A 30 -15.27 15.79 -18.75
C MET A 30 -15.81 16.51 -17.51
N GLY A 31 -17.07 16.27 -17.13
CA GLY A 31 -17.65 16.88 -15.92
C GLY A 31 -16.89 16.48 -14.65
N PHE A 32 -16.46 15.22 -14.57
CA PHE A 32 -15.64 14.71 -13.47
C PHE A 32 -14.24 15.32 -13.48
N ILE A 33 -13.56 15.34 -14.63
CA ILE A 33 -12.20 15.89 -14.79
C ILE A 33 -12.17 17.37 -14.39
N ARG A 34 -13.13 18.17 -14.86
CA ARG A 34 -13.27 19.57 -14.45
C ARG A 34 -13.52 19.72 -12.96
N SER A 35 -14.36 18.87 -12.38
CA SER A 35 -14.64 18.92 -10.94
C SER A 35 -13.41 18.61 -10.09
N GLU A 36 -12.55 17.67 -10.50
CA GLU A 36 -11.30 17.37 -9.79
C GLU A 36 -10.26 18.48 -10.00
N ALA A 37 -10.18 19.08 -11.18
CA ALA A 37 -9.32 20.23 -11.43
C ALA A 37 -9.69 21.45 -10.57
N MET A 38 -10.99 21.76 -10.45
CA MET A 38 -11.46 22.89 -9.63
C MET A 38 -11.26 22.67 -8.12
N LYS A 39 -11.31 21.42 -7.62
CA LYS A 39 -11.10 21.15 -6.19
C LYS A 39 -9.69 21.51 -5.72
N THR A 40 -8.71 21.43 -6.62
CA THR A 40 -7.31 21.77 -6.32
C THR A 40 -6.99 23.24 -6.53
N THR A 41 -7.89 24.01 -7.15
CA THR A 41 -7.63 25.37 -7.61
C THR A 41 -8.61 26.34 -6.94
N LYS A 42 -8.11 27.35 -6.23
CA LYS A 42 -8.96 28.43 -5.67
C LYS A 42 -9.29 29.55 -6.67
N LYS A 43 -8.90 29.43 -7.96
CA LYS A 43 -9.13 30.45 -8.99
C LYS A 43 -10.56 30.41 -9.53
N SER A 44 -11.08 31.60 -9.86
CA SER A 44 -12.43 31.79 -10.39
C SER A 44 -12.60 31.18 -11.78
N TYR A 45 -13.86 31.00 -12.20
CA TYR A 45 -14.24 30.45 -13.51
C TYR A 45 -13.58 31.23 -14.66
N GLY A 46 -12.64 30.58 -15.37
CA GLY A 46 -12.04 31.11 -16.61
C GLY A 46 -10.52 30.93 -16.72
N GLU A 47 -9.81 30.83 -15.60
CA GLU A 47 -8.33 30.76 -15.60
C GLU A 47 -7.77 29.33 -15.45
N ASN A 48 -8.62 28.31 -15.62
CA ASN A 48 -8.28 26.92 -15.31
C ASN A 48 -8.03 26.06 -16.56
N GLU A 49 -7.79 26.66 -17.72
CA GLU A 49 -7.64 25.92 -18.99
C GLU A 49 -6.40 25.01 -19.00
N ASP A 50 -5.31 25.45 -18.38
CA ASP A 50 -4.08 24.67 -18.24
C ASP A 50 -4.30 23.49 -17.29
N GLU A 51 -4.95 23.72 -16.15
CA GLU A 51 -5.31 22.70 -15.18
C GLU A 51 -6.25 21.65 -15.80
N ILE A 52 -7.23 22.08 -16.58
CA ILE A 52 -8.14 21.15 -17.28
C ILE A 52 -7.35 20.31 -18.28
N SER A 53 -6.43 20.91 -19.04
CA SER A 53 -5.59 20.19 -20.01
C SER A 53 -4.66 19.17 -19.32
N ILE A 54 -4.09 19.54 -18.19
CA ILE A 54 -3.23 18.66 -17.36
C ILE A 54 -4.05 17.53 -16.73
N ALA A 55 -5.25 17.83 -16.25
CA ALA A 55 -6.17 16.85 -15.70
C ALA A 55 -6.66 15.87 -16.77
N MET A 56 -6.92 16.34 -17.99
CA MET A 56 -7.26 15.48 -19.14
C MET A 56 -6.14 14.51 -19.46
N PHE A 57 -4.90 15.01 -19.52
CA PHE A 57 -3.74 14.17 -19.78
C PHE A 57 -3.51 13.14 -18.67
N ALA A 58 -3.61 13.54 -17.40
CA ALA A 58 -3.50 12.63 -16.26
C ALA A 58 -4.60 11.56 -16.24
N PHE A 59 -5.82 11.92 -16.65
CA PHE A 59 -6.91 10.96 -16.79
C PHE A 59 -6.62 9.96 -17.90
N TYR A 60 -6.11 10.40 -19.05
CA TYR A 60 -5.68 9.51 -20.13
C TYR A 60 -4.59 8.53 -19.68
N GLU A 61 -3.55 9.03 -18.99
CA GLU A 61 -2.50 8.19 -18.40
C GLU A 61 -3.08 7.17 -17.41
N ALA A 62 -4.07 7.57 -16.60
CA ALA A 62 -4.77 6.67 -15.70
C ALA A 62 -5.53 5.58 -16.47
N VAL A 63 -6.22 5.91 -17.58
CA VAL A 63 -6.87 4.91 -18.44
C VAL A 63 -5.85 3.90 -18.96
N MET A 64 -4.71 4.36 -19.47
CA MET A 64 -3.66 3.49 -20.04
C MET A 64 -3.02 2.57 -18.99
N ASN A 65 -2.84 3.06 -17.77
CA ASN A 65 -2.13 2.36 -16.71
C ASN A 65 -3.06 1.62 -15.72
N TYR A 66 -4.38 1.67 -15.91
CA TYR A 66 -5.32 1.03 -15.01
C TYR A 66 -5.37 -0.49 -15.19
N GLU A 67 -5.45 -1.24 -14.09
CA GLU A 67 -5.60 -2.70 -14.10
C GLU A 67 -6.81 -3.08 -13.23
N LYS A 68 -7.55 -4.13 -13.58
CA LYS A 68 -8.72 -4.64 -12.80
C LYS A 68 -8.42 -4.90 -11.32
N GLY A 69 -7.15 -5.12 -10.96
CA GLY A 69 -6.71 -5.29 -9.57
C GLY A 69 -6.61 -3.99 -8.76
N ARG A 70 -6.64 -2.82 -9.39
CA ARG A 70 -6.40 -1.49 -8.76
C ARG A 70 -7.65 -0.86 -8.12
N GLY A 71 -8.73 -1.63 -7.91
CA GLY A 71 -9.99 -1.13 -7.36
C GLY A 71 -10.79 -0.29 -8.36
N ALA A 72 -11.78 0.49 -7.91
CA ALA A 72 -12.62 1.28 -8.80
C ALA A 72 -11.82 2.35 -9.58
N PHE A 73 -12.14 2.52 -10.88
CA PHE A 73 -11.39 3.39 -11.78
C PHE A 73 -11.48 4.89 -11.43
N LEU A 74 -12.67 5.40 -11.07
CA LEU A 74 -12.86 6.83 -10.81
C LEU A 74 -12.04 7.35 -9.62
N PRO A 75 -12.00 6.67 -8.46
CA PRO A 75 -11.09 7.05 -7.38
C PRO A 75 -9.61 7.02 -7.77
N TYR A 76 -9.20 6.04 -8.59
CA TYR A 76 -7.84 5.95 -9.12
C TYR A 76 -7.51 7.14 -10.02
N ALA A 77 -8.40 7.46 -10.96
CA ALA A 77 -8.24 8.59 -11.88
C ALA A 77 -8.27 9.96 -11.18
N ALA A 78 -9.15 10.15 -10.18
CA ALA A 78 -9.18 11.36 -9.35
C ALA A 78 -7.82 11.66 -8.71
N ARG A 79 -7.15 10.60 -8.24
CA ARG A 79 -5.85 10.72 -7.57
C ARG A 79 -4.72 11.05 -8.55
N ALA A 80 -4.74 10.43 -9.73
CA ALA A 80 -3.79 10.73 -10.80
C ALA A 80 -3.89 12.20 -11.24
N ILE A 81 -5.12 12.71 -11.41
CA ILE A 81 -5.39 14.12 -11.74
C ILE A 81 -4.81 15.04 -10.67
N ARG A 82 -5.13 14.80 -9.39
CA ARG A 82 -4.66 15.65 -8.29
C ARG A 82 -3.14 15.68 -8.18
N SER A 83 -2.47 14.54 -8.30
CA SER A 83 -1.02 14.46 -8.26
C SER A 83 -0.38 15.29 -9.39
N ARG A 84 -0.93 15.23 -10.60
CA ARG A 84 -0.42 15.96 -11.76
C ARG A 84 -0.56 17.47 -11.62
N LEU A 85 -1.69 17.93 -11.08
CA LEU A 85 -1.97 19.35 -10.81
C LEU A 85 -1.05 19.91 -9.72
N ILE A 86 -0.82 19.15 -8.66
CA ILE A 86 0.13 19.55 -7.59
C ILE A 86 1.55 19.69 -8.15
N ASP A 87 1.97 18.74 -9.00
CA ASP A 87 3.28 18.81 -9.66
C ASP A 87 3.40 20.03 -10.59
N TYR A 88 2.34 20.38 -11.29
CA TYR A 88 2.26 21.59 -12.11
C TYR A 88 2.47 22.85 -11.26
N TYR A 89 1.69 23.05 -10.21
CA TYR A 89 1.82 24.21 -9.32
C TYR A 89 3.20 24.31 -8.65
N ARG A 90 3.81 23.18 -8.31
CA ARG A 90 5.18 23.15 -7.76
C ARG A 90 6.24 23.57 -8.79
N LYS A 91 6.04 23.27 -10.08
CA LYS A 91 6.93 23.72 -11.15
C LYS A 91 6.71 25.21 -11.41
N GLU A 92 5.47 25.65 -11.50
CA GLU A 92 5.11 27.06 -11.69
C GLU A 92 5.74 27.95 -10.61
N LYS A 93 5.65 27.57 -9.33
CA LYS A 93 6.30 28.31 -8.22
C LYS A 93 7.84 28.38 -8.34
N ARG A 94 8.49 27.33 -8.85
CA ARG A 94 9.95 27.34 -9.06
C ARG A 94 10.35 28.26 -10.21
N HIS A 95 9.49 28.44 -11.20
CA HIS A 95 9.69 29.39 -12.29
C HIS A 95 9.30 30.83 -11.89
N GLU A 96 8.31 31.00 -10.99
CA GLU A 96 7.92 32.29 -10.40
C GLU A 96 9.07 32.91 -9.57
N HIS A 97 9.81 32.08 -8.81
CA HIS A 97 11.00 32.53 -8.06
C HIS A 97 12.22 32.89 -8.90
N VAL A 98 12.24 32.55 -10.19
CA VAL A 98 13.34 32.91 -11.11
C VAL A 98 12.97 34.13 -11.96
N GLY A 99 11.73 34.64 -11.87
CA GLY A 99 11.16 35.58 -12.84
C GLY A 99 10.55 36.88 -12.34
N SER A 100 10.48 37.19 -11.03
CA SER A 100 9.85 38.46 -10.59
C SER A 100 10.69 39.29 -9.63
N LEU A 101 11.16 40.44 -10.16
CA LEU A 101 11.78 41.57 -9.47
C LEU A 101 10.76 42.70 -9.22
N HIS A 102 9.44 42.44 -9.17
CA HIS A 102 8.47 43.46 -8.76
C HIS A 102 7.07 42.91 -8.47
N ALA A 103 6.68 42.86 -7.20
CA ALA A 103 5.34 43.23 -6.67
C ALA A 103 5.21 42.78 -5.19
N PRO A 104 4.72 43.64 -4.27
CA PRO A 104 4.40 43.24 -2.91
C PRO A 104 2.92 42.84 -2.81
N ALA A 105 2.61 41.62 -2.35
CA ALA A 105 1.31 41.31 -1.76
C ALA A 105 1.32 39.94 -1.06
N ASP A 106 1.07 39.99 0.25
CA ASP A 106 0.52 38.96 1.14
C ASP A 106 1.31 37.64 1.31
N GLU A 107 2.38 37.75 2.09
CA GLU A 107 3.20 36.63 2.58
C GLU A 107 2.56 35.81 3.71
N GLU A 108 1.44 36.25 4.30
CA GLU A 108 0.89 35.58 5.50
C GLU A 108 -0.12 34.45 5.21
N GLU A 109 -0.76 34.42 4.02
CA GLU A 109 -1.82 33.42 3.74
C GLU A 109 -1.38 32.29 2.78
N LYS A 110 -0.24 32.44 2.10
CA LYS A 110 0.31 31.44 1.15
C LYS A 110 1.14 30.35 1.85
N THR A 111 1.48 30.56 3.12
CA THR A 111 2.23 29.64 4.00
C THR A 111 1.36 28.53 4.59
N GLU A 112 0.05 28.75 4.78
CA GLU A 112 -0.84 27.75 5.40
C GLU A 112 -1.09 26.51 4.52
N LEU A 113 -0.97 26.63 3.19
CA LEU A 113 -1.11 25.48 2.28
C LEU A 113 0.15 24.60 2.22
N LEU A 114 1.29 25.08 2.71
CA LEU A 114 2.58 24.38 2.65
C LEU A 114 2.91 23.59 3.93
N ASP A 115 2.32 23.94 5.07
CA ASP A 115 2.62 23.27 6.34
C ASP A 115 1.75 22.02 6.61
N MET A 116 0.83 21.71 5.69
CA MET A 116 -0.13 20.61 5.81
C MET A 116 0.02 19.52 4.72
N LEU A 117 1.20 19.35 4.10
CA LEU A 117 1.36 18.37 3.02
C LEU A 117 2.67 17.59 3.14
N PRO A 118 2.64 16.36 3.69
CA PRO A 118 3.78 15.46 3.62
C PRO A 118 4.09 15.07 2.16
N ASP A 119 5.39 14.98 1.87
CA ASP A 119 6.05 14.60 0.62
C ASP A 119 5.26 13.61 -0.29
N GLN A 120 4.63 14.13 -1.36
CA GLN A 120 3.82 13.34 -2.31
C GLN A 120 4.60 12.66 -3.45
N LYS A 121 5.94 12.71 -3.45
CA LYS A 121 6.73 11.77 -4.27
C LYS A 121 6.46 10.30 -3.88
N ASN A 122 5.91 10.09 -2.69
CA ASN A 122 5.56 8.78 -2.15
C ASN A 122 4.21 8.23 -2.62
N GLU A 123 3.35 8.95 -3.33
CA GLU A 123 1.94 8.51 -3.44
C GLU A 123 1.67 7.37 -4.43
N VAL A 124 2.40 7.31 -5.55
CA VAL A 124 2.30 6.24 -6.56
C VAL A 124 3.11 5.03 -6.12
N GLU A 125 4.35 5.23 -5.65
CA GLU A 125 5.17 4.17 -5.06
C GLU A 125 4.51 3.59 -3.80
N ALA A 126 3.93 4.41 -2.92
CA ALA A 126 3.17 3.90 -1.77
C ALA A 126 1.88 3.20 -2.19
N TYR A 127 1.31 3.52 -3.36
CA TYR A 127 0.16 2.79 -3.87
C TYR A 127 0.56 1.42 -4.40
N GLU A 128 1.61 1.33 -5.21
CA GLU A 128 2.15 0.05 -5.70
C GLU A 128 2.66 -0.82 -4.54
N MET A 129 3.31 -0.20 -3.55
CA MET A 129 3.72 -0.87 -2.32
C MET A 129 2.51 -1.35 -1.50
N ARG A 130 1.44 -0.54 -1.39
CA ARG A 130 0.19 -0.95 -0.70
C ARG A 130 -0.51 -2.09 -1.42
N GLU A 131 -0.55 -2.07 -2.75
CA GLU A 131 -1.15 -3.13 -3.56
C GLU A 131 -0.33 -4.42 -3.50
N ALA A 132 1.01 -4.33 -3.57
CA ALA A 132 1.90 -5.48 -3.35
C ALA A 132 1.71 -6.05 -1.93
N SER A 133 1.64 -5.17 -0.91
CA SER A 133 1.38 -5.57 0.48
C SER A 133 0.02 -6.27 0.63
N ARG A 134 -1.03 -5.75 -0.02
CA ARG A 134 -2.37 -6.36 0.00
C ARG A 134 -2.38 -7.74 -0.63
N LYS A 135 -1.74 -7.90 -1.80
CA LYS A 135 -1.62 -9.20 -2.46
C LYS A 135 -0.87 -10.20 -1.59
N GLU A 136 0.21 -9.76 -0.97
CA GLU A 136 1.02 -10.60 -0.08
C GLU A 136 0.25 -11.02 1.18
N ILE A 137 -0.50 -10.10 1.81
CA ILE A 137 -1.38 -10.38 2.96
C ILE A 137 -2.49 -11.36 2.57
N GLN A 138 -3.11 -11.19 1.40
CA GLN A 138 -4.16 -12.09 0.91
C GLN A 138 -3.63 -13.49 0.61
N GLU A 139 -2.43 -13.61 0.03
CA GLU A 139 -1.83 -14.91 -0.21
C GLU A 139 -1.44 -15.58 1.12
N PHE A 140 -0.89 -14.81 2.06
CA PHE A 140 -0.58 -15.29 3.39
C PHE A 140 -1.84 -15.78 4.12
N GLU A 141 -2.95 -15.07 4.00
CA GLU A 141 -4.25 -15.48 4.55
C GLU A 141 -4.72 -16.82 3.98
N LYS A 142 -4.59 -17.04 2.66
CA LYS A 142 -4.96 -18.31 2.03
C LYS A 142 -4.08 -19.45 2.54
N GLN A 143 -2.78 -19.24 2.64
CA GLN A 143 -1.85 -20.27 3.15
C GLN A 143 -2.12 -20.58 4.62
N LEU A 144 -2.44 -19.58 5.45
CA LEU A 144 -2.89 -19.80 6.82
C LEU A 144 -4.21 -20.57 6.89
N ALA A 145 -5.16 -20.29 5.99
CA ALA A 145 -6.43 -21.00 5.92
C ALA A 145 -6.26 -22.49 5.60
N VAL A 146 -5.27 -22.85 4.76
CA VAL A 146 -4.90 -24.27 4.51
C VAL A 146 -4.44 -24.97 5.80
N LEU A 147 -3.83 -24.23 6.72
CA LEU A 147 -3.43 -24.72 8.04
C LEU A 147 -4.56 -24.65 9.09
N GLY A 148 -5.74 -24.14 8.73
CA GLY A 148 -6.86 -23.91 9.65
C GLY A 148 -6.60 -22.78 10.66
N ILE A 149 -5.81 -21.77 10.26
CA ILE A 149 -5.43 -20.63 11.10
C ILE A 149 -5.99 -19.34 10.50
N THR A 150 -6.57 -18.47 11.34
CA THR A 150 -6.99 -17.12 10.96
C THR A 150 -6.04 -16.06 11.54
N PHE A 151 -6.09 -14.81 11.05
CA PHE A 151 -5.33 -13.72 11.67
C PHE A 151 -5.72 -13.46 13.13
N SER A 152 -7.01 -13.59 13.47
CA SER A 152 -7.49 -13.48 14.86
C SER A 152 -6.83 -14.54 15.73
N ASP A 153 -6.79 -15.79 15.25
CA ASP A 153 -6.13 -16.87 15.97
C ASP A 153 -4.65 -16.59 16.26
N VAL A 154 -3.93 -16.00 15.29
CA VAL A 154 -2.53 -15.61 15.46
C VAL A 154 -2.39 -14.53 16.53
N ALA A 155 -3.27 -13.53 16.54
CA ALA A 155 -3.28 -12.47 17.54
C ALA A 155 -3.60 -13.01 18.95
N ASP A 156 -4.58 -13.90 19.06
CA ASP A 156 -5.01 -14.51 20.33
C ASP A 156 -3.95 -15.45 20.91
N ASN A 157 -3.20 -16.12 20.03
CA ASN A 157 -2.10 -17.04 20.41
C ASN A 157 -0.75 -16.31 20.50
N CYS A 158 -0.69 -14.98 20.36
CA CYS A 158 0.54 -14.23 20.47
C CYS A 158 1.04 -14.20 21.94
N PRO A 159 2.32 -14.51 22.23
CA PRO A 159 2.85 -14.47 23.58
C PRO A 159 2.84 -13.03 24.13
N LYS A 160 2.09 -12.79 25.20
CA LYS A 160 2.01 -11.46 25.83
C LYS A 160 3.14 -11.19 26.82
N GLN A 161 3.75 -12.24 27.35
CA GLN A 161 4.85 -12.15 28.31
C GLN A 161 6.19 -12.16 27.60
N GLU A 162 7.08 -11.25 27.98
CA GLU A 162 8.40 -11.07 27.35
C GLU A 162 9.24 -12.36 27.38
N ARG A 163 9.23 -13.08 28.51
CA ARG A 163 9.93 -14.37 28.65
C ARG A 163 9.43 -15.42 27.65
N THR A 164 8.11 -15.52 27.48
CA THR A 164 7.48 -16.47 26.55
C THR A 164 7.70 -16.07 25.10
N LEU A 165 7.69 -14.76 24.82
CA LEU A 165 8.04 -14.21 23.53
C LEU A 165 9.48 -14.55 23.15
N ALA A 166 10.43 -14.40 24.09
CA ALA A 166 11.83 -14.77 23.90
C ALA A 166 12.00 -16.27 23.60
N ALA A 167 11.27 -17.14 24.31
CA ALA A 167 11.26 -18.57 24.03
C ALA A 167 10.73 -18.87 22.61
N CYS A 168 9.62 -18.24 22.21
CA CYS A 168 9.08 -18.39 20.85
C CYS A 168 10.05 -17.87 19.78
N ARG A 169 10.76 -16.77 20.04
CA ARG A 169 11.82 -16.28 19.14
C ARG A 169 12.95 -17.28 18.98
N GLY A 170 13.41 -17.90 20.08
CA GLY A 170 14.41 -18.96 20.01
C GLY A 170 13.99 -20.16 19.15
N VAL A 171 12.71 -20.53 19.19
CA VAL A 171 12.13 -21.55 18.29
C VAL A 171 12.21 -21.11 16.82
N LEU A 172 11.81 -19.87 16.53
CA LEU A 172 11.83 -19.32 15.17
C LEU A 172 13.25 -19.20 14.62
N ASP A 173 14.20 -18.72 15.42
CA ASP A 173 15.61 -18.61 15.04
C ASP A 173 16.25 -19.98 14.76
N TYR A 174 15.90 -20.98 15.56
CA TYR A 174 16.34 -22.36 15.31
C TYR A 174 15.76 -22.91 14.00
N ALA A 175 14.47 -22.70 13.75
CA ALA A 175 13.83 -23.14 12.51
C ALA A 175 14.47 -22.47 11.28
N ARG A 176 14.81 -21.17 11.37
CA ARG A 176 15.49 -20.44 10.29
C ARG A 176 16.87 -20.98 9.95
N LYS A 177 17.59 -21.54 10.93
CA LYS A 177 18.91 -22.18 10.72
C LYS A 177 18.81 -23.58 10.14
N ASN A 178 17.62 -24.20 10.16
CA ASN A 178 17.38 -25.58 9.72
C ASN A 178 16.29 -25.62 8.64
N PRO A 179 16.63 -25.29 7.38
CA PRO A 179 15.65 -25.18 6.29
C PRO A 179 14.87 -26.47 6.03
N GLU A 180 15.44 -27.65 6.35
CA GLU A 180 14.75 -28.94 6.27
C GLU A 180 13.46 -29.00 7.12
N LEU A 181 13.46 -28.32 8.28
CA LEU A 181 12.28 -28.25 9.16
C LEU A 181 11.19 -27.36 8.56
N LEU A 182 11.59 -26.29 7.87
CA LEU A 182 10.67 -25.39 7.17
C LEU A 182 10.04 -26.09 5.96
N ASP A 183 10.85 -26.78 5.15
CA ASP A 183 10.35 -27.55 4.00
C ASP A 183 9.36 -28.63 4.43
N ARG A 184 9.66 -29.33 5.54
CA ARG A 184 8.74 -30.32 6.10
C ARG A 184 7.46 -29.70 6.62
N PHE A 185 7.55 -28.55 7.27
CA PHE A 185 6.37 -27.79 7.72
C PHE A 185 5.48 -27.40 6.53
N VAL A 186 6.06 -26.86 5.45
CA VAL A 186 5.33 -26.48 4.24
C VAL A 186 4.68 -27.69 3.56
N LYS A 187 5.40 -28.82 3.46
CA LYS A 187 4.88 -30.04 2.83
C LYS A 187 3.78 -30.73 3.64
N THR A 188 3.88 -30.74 4.97
CA THR A 188 2.99 -31.52 5.84
C THR A 188 1.89 -30.69 6.49
N GLY A 189 2.04 -29.36 6.52
CA GLY A 189 1.17 -28.44 7.27
C GLY A 189 1.25 -28.63 8.78
N ARG A 190 2.22 -29.40 9.28
CA ARG A 190 2.35 -29.74 10.71
C ARG A 190 3.65 -29.20 11.26
N LEU A 191 3.56 -28.53 12.40
CA LEU A 191 4.71 -27.98 13.11
C LEU A 191 5.55 -29.12 13.69
N PRO A 192 6.87 -29.22 13.38
CA PRO A 192 7.74 -30.27 13.92
C PRO A 192 8.15 -29.96 15.37
N VAL A 193 7.18 -30.01 16.30
CA VAL A 193 7.34 -29.59 17.71
C VAL A 193 8.45 -30.35 18.43
N ASN A 194 8.65 -31.64 18.12
CA ASN A 194 9.69 -32.44 18.77
C ASN A 194 11.11 -31.95 18.42
N GLU A 195 11.37 -31.74 17.14
CA GLU A 195 12.67 -31.31 16.61
C GLU A 195 12.97 -29.86 17.02
N LEU A 196 11.96 -28.99 16.93
CA LEU A 196 12.06 -27.60 17.36
C LEU A 196 12.26 -27.46 18.87
N SER A 197 11.60 -28.28 19.69
CA SER A 197 11.77 -28.28 21.14
C SER A 197 13.19 -28.73 21.53
N GLN A 198 13.70 -29.79 20.92
CA GLN A 198 15.07 -30.26 21.15
C GLN A 198 16.11 -29.23 20.72
N GLY A 199 15.89 -28.56 19.60
CA GLY A 199 16.84 -27.59 19.04
C GLY A 199 16.83 -26.21 19.69
N SER A 200 15.67 -25.75 20.16
CA SER A 200 15.52 -24.42 20.77
C SER A 200 15.58 -24.43 22.30
N GLY A 201 15.50 -25.60 22.94
CA GLY A 201 15.38 -25.72 24.39
C GLY A 201 14.03 -25.24 24.95
N THR A 202 13.04 -24.97 24.09
CA THR A 202 11.71 -24.53 24.50
C THR A 202 10.82 -25.72 24.85
N ASP A 203 10.09 -25.62 25.96
CA ASP A 203 9.16 -26.65 26.40
C ASP A 203 8.02 -26.86 25.39
N LYS A 204 7.67 -28.14 25.15
CA LYS A 204 6.62 -28.52 24.20
C LYS A 204 5.26 -27.90 24.55
N LYS A 205 4.93 -27.72 25.84
CA LYS A 205 3.66 -27.10 26.26
C LYS A 205 3.59 -25.64 25.85
N THR A 206 4.71 -24.91 25.90
CA THR A 206 4.79 -23.52 25.46
C THR A 206 4.58 -23.43 23.95
N MET A 207 5.21 -24.34 23.19
CA MET A 207 5.04 -24.40 21.75
C MET A 207 3.60 -24.74 21.34
N GLU A 208 2.96 -25.70 22.01
CA GLU A 208 1.59 -26.07 21.69
C GLU A 208 0.59 -24.96 22.05
N ARG A 209 0.80 -24.27 23.18
CA ARG A 209 0.00 -23.10 23.57
C ARG A 209 0.08 -21.97 22.55
N HIS A 210 1.23 -21.79 21.90
CA HIS A 210 1.47 -20.74 20.91
C HIS A 210 1.61 -21.29 19.48
N ARG A 211 1.05 -22.47 19.21
CA ARG A 211 1.27 -23.18 17.94
C ARG A 211 0.81 -22.38 16.73
N LYS A 212 -0.36 -21.74 16.82
CA LYS A 212 -0.91 -20.93 15.71
C LYS A 212 -0.04 -19.73 15.41
N TYR A 213 0.48 -19.07 16.44
CA TYR A 213 1.44 -17.98 16.30
C TYR A 213 2.76 -18.47 15.66
N LEU A 214 3.36 -19.53 16.19
CA LEU A 214 4.61 -20.08 15.67
C LEU A 214 4.46 -20.53 14.20
N ALA A 215 3.39 -21.25 13.87
CA ALA A 215 3.11 -21.68 12.50
C ALA A 215 2.98 -20.50 11.54
N ALA A 216 2.26 -19.44 11.94
CA ALA A 216 2.11 -18.25 11.12
C ALA A 216 3.43 -17.51 10.89
N ILE A 217 4.22 -17.30 11.95
CA ILE A 217 5.51 -16.62 11.80
C ILE A 217 6.49 -17.46 10.97
N LEU A 218 6.52 -18.79 11.14
CA LEU A 218 7.34 -19.68 10.31
C LEU A 218 6.94 -19.62 8.85
N LEU A 219 5.63 -19.64 8.57
CA LEU A 219 5.11 -19.49 7.22
C LEU A 219 5.54 -18.15 6.60
N ALA A 220 5.52 -17.05 7.36
CA ALA A 220 5.98 -15.75 6.90
C ALA A 220 7.50 -15.72 6.59
N PHE A 221 8.28 -16.64 7.15
CA PHE A 221 9.70 -16.80 6.82
C PHE A 221 9.97 -17.76 5.66
N THR A 222 8.94 -18.33 5.03
CA THR A 222 9.08 -19.11 3.79
C THR A 222 9.14 -18.19 2.56
N ASN A 223 9.72 -18.68 1.46
CA ASN A 223 9.91 -17.89 0.25
C ASN A 223 8.55 -17.41 -0.31
N GLY A 224 8.34 -16.10 -0.34
CA GLY A 224 7.11 -15.48 -0.87
C GLY A 224 6.61 -14.26 -0.11
N TYR A 225 7.10 -14.00 1.11
CA TYR A 225 6.58 -12.96 2.00
C TYR A 225 7.60 -11.88 2.38
N GLU A 226 8.21 -11.24 1.39
CA GLU A 226 9.28 -10.25 1.60
C GLU A 226 8.81 -8.99 2.34
N ILE A 227 7.60 -8.50 2.05
CA ILE A 227 7.04 -7.29 2.66
C ILE A 227 6.61 -7.57 4.10
N ILE A 228 5.88 -8.66 4.34
CA ILE A 228 5.46 -9.11 5.66
C ILE A 228 6.69 -9.40 6.53
N ARG A 229 7.71 -10.06 5.98
CA ARG A 229 8.98 -10.30 6.69
C ARG A 229 9.68 -8.99 7.05
N GLY A 230 9.68 -8.01 6.16
CA GLY A 230 10.19 -6.66 6.44
C GLY A 230 9.54 -6.05 7.67
N HIS A 231 8.20 -6.11 7.76
CA HIS A 231 7.45 -5.63 8.93
C HIS A 231 7.71 -6.45 10.20
N LEU A 232 7.76 -7.78 10.11
CA LEU A 232 8.05 -8.65 11.26
C LEU A 232 9.47 -8.43 11.82
N CYS A 233 10.45 -8.16 10.95
CA CYS A 233 11.81 -7.82 11.36
C CYS A 233 11.90 -6.44 12.03
N GLN A 234 11.10 -5.45 11.60
CA GLN A 234 11.02 -4.13 12.25
C GLN A 234 10.39 -4.19 13.65
N ILE A 235 9.61 -5.23 13.95
CA ILE A 235 9.03 -5.49 15.27
C ILE A 235 10.02 -6.25 16.20
N GLY A 236 11.18 -6.66 15.68
CA GLY A 236 12.36 -7.11 16.43
C GLY A 236 13.29 -5.94 16.81
N PRO A 237 14.06 -6.07 17.91
CA PRO A 237 14.17 -5.05 18.95
C PRO A 237 14.75 -3.71 18.50
N GLY A 238 14.15 -2.61 18.96
CA GLY A 238 14.85 -1.34 19.19
C GLY A 238 14.20 -0.08 18.64
N LYS A 239 13.25 0.48 19.40
CA LYS A 239 13.19 1.88 19.88
C LYS A 239 11.74 2.23 20.23
N GLY A 240 11.32 1.81 21.42
CA GLY A 240 10.27 2.53 22.13
C GLY A 240 10.77 3.95 22.33
N GLY A 241 10.05 4.91 21.76
CA GLY A 241 10.34 6.33 21.89
C GLY A 241 10.44 6.71 23.36
N SER A 242 11.60 7.26 23.73
CA SER A 242 11.77 8.03 24.95
C SER A 242 10.86 9.26 24.85
N GLY A 243 9.68 9.19 25.46
CA GLY A 243 8.91 10.38 25.81
C GLY A 243 9.61 11.09 26.96
N ARG A 244 10.20 12.24 26.67
CA ARG A 244 10.37 13.33 27.63
C ARG A 244 9.40 14.43 27.25
#